data_AF-A0A134B6Y4-F1
#
_entry.id   AF-A0A134B6Y4-F1
#
_cell.length_a   1.000
_cell.length_b   1.000
_cell.length_c   1.000
_cell.angle_alpha   90.00
_cell.angle_beta   90.00
_cell.angle_gamma   90.00
#
_symmetry.space_group_name_H-M   'P 1'
#
loop_
_entity.id
_entity.type
_entity.pdbx_description
1 polymer ?
#
loop_
_entity_poly.entity_id
_entity_poly.type
_entity_poly.pdbx_seq_one_letter_code
_entity_poly.pdbx_strand_id
1 'polypeptide(L)'
;MTDIKDFFIASNTLHNAPDYDSNILSTLIHTVEAFARVTYQSVYLIDYYRQEFLYVSDNPLFLCGHTAKEVKELGYSFYLEHVLEDEQKMLVELNSSGFKFFDTFDIVDKDKCSMSYHFHLNSGTKRKLINH
;
A
#
# COMPACT_ATOMS: atom_id res chain seq x y z
N MET A 1 -9.30 -17.63 5.54
CA MET A 1 -8.19 -16.80 6.01
C MET A 1 -7.35 -16.38 4.82
N THR A 2 -7.22 -15.06 4.64
CA THR A 2 -6.42 -14.44 3.59
C THR A 2 -4.93 -14.58 3.91
N ASP A 3 -4.11 -14.86 2.91
CA ASP A 3 -2.65 -14.92 3.03
C ASP A 3 -1.99 -13.71 2.34
N ILE A 4 -0.79 -13.33 2.78
CA ILE A 4 -0.03 -12.23 2.17
C ILE A 4 0.16 -12.47 0.66
N LYS A 5 0.36 -13.72 0.25
CA LYS A 5 0.55 -14.11 -1.15
C LYS A 5 -0.67 -13.79 -2.02
N ASP A 6 -1.86 -13.69 -1.43
CA ASP A 6 -3.07 -13.36 -2.18
C ASP A 6 -3.05 -11.91 -2.70
N PHE A 7 -2.26 -11.03 -2.07
CA PHE A 7 -2.03 -9.65 -2.56
C PHE A 7 -1.01 -9.57 -3.70
N PHE A 8 -0.22 -10.61 -3.93
CA PHE A 8 0.84 -10.63 -4.94
C PHE A 8 0.55 -11.70 -6.00
N ILE A 9 -0.24 -11.28 -7.00
CA ILE A 9 -0.65 -12.10 -8.13
C ILE A 9 0.33 -11.96 -9.30
N ALA A 10 0.16 -12.78 -10.32
CA ALA A 10 1.03 -12.75 -11.50
C ALA A 10 1.12 -11.36 -12.17
N SER A 11 0.02 -10.59 -12.21
CA SER A 11 -0.01 -9.28 -12.87
C SER A 11 0.70 -8.16 -12.10
N ASN A 12 0.95 -8.31 -10.79
CA ASN A 12 1.67 -7.32 -9.99
C ASN A 12 3.00 -7.83 -9.41
N THR A 13 3.41 -9.03 -9.81
CA THR A 13 4.70 -9.62 -9.46
C THR A 13 5.71 -9.33 -10.55
N LEU A 14 6.79 -8.64 -10.20
CA LEU A 14 7.88 -8.33 -11.12
C LEU A 14 8.94 -9.43 -11.08
N HIS A 15 9.28 -10.00 -12.24
CA HIS A 15 10.28 -11.07 -12.35
C HIS A 15 11.72 -10.56 -12.50
N ASN A 16 11.88 -9.34 -13.02
CA ASN A 16 13.18 -8.73 -13.23
C ASN A 16 13.37 -7.59 -12.22
N ALA A 17 14.53 -7.58 -11.56
CA ALA A 17 14.89 -6.48 -10.68
C ALA A 17 14.92 -5.16 -11.47
N PRO A 18 14.21 -4.11 -11.01
CA PRO A 18 14.37 -2.79 -11.60
C PRO A 18 15.77 -2.25 -11.32
N ASP A 19 16.21 -1.30 -12.15
CA ASP A 19 17.40 -0.52 -11.83
C ASP A 19 17.08 0.44 -10.67
N TYR A 20 17.62 0.14 -9.50
CA TYR A 20 17.42 0.94 -8.30
C TYR A 20 18.38 2.13 -8.29
N ASP A 21 18.15 3.10 -9.16
CA ASP A 21 18.84 4.37 -9.09
C ASP A 21 18.53 5.04 -7.73
N SER A 22 19.58 5.19 -6.91
CA SER A 22 19.46 5.69 -5.55
C SER A 22 19.01 7.15 -5.49
N ASN A 23 19.32 7.96 -6.51
CA ASN A 23 18.88 9.34 -6.59
C ASN A 23 17.39 9.41 -6.93
N ILE A 24 16.92 8.57 -7.85
CA ILE A 24 15.48 8.48 -8.17
C ILE A 24 14.70 8.04 -6.92
N LEU A 25 15.16 6.97 -6.25
CA LEU A 25 14.51 6.44 -5.06
C LEU A 25 14.44 7.48 -3.93
N SER A 26 15.57 8.14 -3.65
CA SER A 26 15.68 9.22 -2.67
C SER A 26 14.73 10.38 -3.01
N THR A 27 14.65 10.76 -4.29
CA THR A 27 13.75 11.83 -4.75
C THR A 27 12.28 11.45 -4.51
N LEU A 28 11.86 10.24 -4.89
CA LEU A 28 10.49 9.75 -4.67
C LEU A 28 10.11 9.74 -3.18
N ILE A 29 10.99 9.22 -2.32
CA ILE A 29 10.75 9.17 -0.87
C ILE A 29 10.61 10.57 -0.29
N HIS A 30 11.55 11.48 -0.58
CA HIS A 30 11.49 12.85 -0.05
C HIS A 30 10.28 13.64 -0.59
N THR A 31 9.87 13.41 -1.85
CA THR A 31 8.66 14.02 -2.40
C THR A 31 7.42 13.56 -1.66
N VAL A 32 7.27 12.25 -1.44
CA VAL A 32 6.11 11.70 -0.72
C VAL A 32 6.11 12.09 0.75
N GLU A 33 7.28 12.14 1.39
CA GLU A 33 7.42 12.62 2.76
C GLU A 33 7.01 14.10 2.90
N ALA A 34 7.42 14.95 1.95
CA ALA A 34 7.00 16.34 1.91
C ALA A 34 5.49 16.46 1.68
N PHE A 35 4.94 15.68 0.76
CA PHE A 35 3.50 15.63 0.48
C PHE A 35 2.69 15.20 1.73
N ALA A 36 3.09 14.13 2.40
CA ALA A 36 2.45 13.65 3.62
C ALA A 36 2.47 14.71 4.72
N ARG A 37 3.60 15.42 4.90
CA ARG A 37 3.71 16.51 5.88
C ARG A 37 2.79 17.70 5.59
N VAL A 38 2.69 18.14 4.33
CA VAL A 38 1.90 19.35 3.99
C VAL A 38 0.40 19.07 3.88
N THR A 39 0.01 17.85 3.53
CA THR A 39 -1.40 17.46 3.39
C THR A 39 -1.97 16.80 4.64
N TYR A 40 -1.10 16.35 5.56
CA TYR A 40 -1.45 15.54 6.72
C TYR A 40 -2.18 14.23 6.35
N GLN A 41 -2.02 13.76 5.12
CA GLN A 41 -2.54 12.48 4.66
C GLN A 41 -1.65 11.33 5.15
N SER A 42 -2.26 10.17 5.39
CA SER A 42 -1.51 8.93 5.61
C SER A 42 -1.09 8.36 4.27
N VAL A 43 0.22 8.24 4.03
CA VAL A 43 0.77 7.82 2.74
C VAL A 43 1.82 6.75 2.95
N TYR A 44 1.84 5.76 2.06
CA TYR A 44 2.93 4.79 1.96
C TYR A 44 3.34 4.61 0.50
N LEU A 45 4.54 4.08 0.29
CA LEU A 45 5.02 3.63 -1.01
C LEU A 45 5.29 2.13 -0.94
N ILE A 46 4.83 1.37 -1.94
CA ILE A 46 5.10 -0.06 -2.06
C ILE A 46 6.17 -0.28 -3.13
N ASP A 47 7.16 -1.09 -2.80
CA ASP A 47 8.03 -1.72 -3.80
C ASP A 47 7.42 -3.08 -4.18
N TYR A 48 6.81 -3.16 -5.36
CA TYR A 48 6.17 -4.40 -5.82
C TYR A 48 7.17 -5.49 -6.24
N TYR A 49 8.43 -5.14 -6.54
CA TYR A 49 9.46 -6.16 -6.78
C TYR A 49 9.89 -6.83 -5.48
N ARG A 50 10.10 -6.03 -4.42
CA ARG A 50 10.47 -6.54 -3.08
C ARG A 50 9.29 -6.99 -2.23
N GLN A 51 8.07 -6.63 -2.63
CA GLN A 51 6.83 -6.91 -1.91
C GLN A 51 6.81 -6.29 -0.49
N GLU A 52 7.46 -5.13 -0.34
CA GLU A 52 7.62 -4.44 0.95
C GLU A 52 7.15 -2.98 0.85
N PHE A 53 6.88 -2.36 2.01
CA PHE A 53 6.73 -0.92 2.06
C PHE A 53 8.11 -0.26 1.94
N LEU A 54 8.27 0.60 0.95
CA LEU A 54 9.45 1.45 0.79
C LEU A 54 9.42 2.63 1.78
N TYR A 55 8.25 3.22 1.99
CA TYR A 55 8.01 4.35 2.89
C TYR A 55 6.64 4.22 3.56
N VAL A 56 6.53 4.67 4.80
CA VAL A 56 5.27 4.83 5.54
C VAL A 56 5.32 6.17 6.27
N SER A 57 4.29 7.00 6.09
CA SER A 57 4.18 8.29 6.78
C SER A 57 3.94 8.10 8.27
N ASP A 58 4.55 8.97 9.09
CA ASP A 58 4.33 8.99 10.53
C ASP A 58 3.01 9.68 10.91
N ASN A 59 1.88 9.08 10.51
CA ASN A 59 0.54 9.57 10.80
C ASN A 59 -0.20 8.59 11.72
N PRO A 60 -0.38 8.92 13.02
CA PRO A 60 -0.99 8.03 14.00
C PRO A 60 -2.42 7.56 13.68
N LEU A 61 -3.13 8.24 12.76
CA LEU A 61 -4.48 7.83 12.38
C LEU A 61 -4.50 6.47 11.66
N PHE A 62 -3.47 6.18 10.87
CA PHE A 62 -3.29 4.96 10.08
C PHE A 62 -2.51 3.88 10.81
N LEU A 63 -1.58 4.23 11.69
CA LEU A 63 -0.61 3.28 12.24
C LEU A 63 -1.17 2.29 13.27
N CYS A 64 -2.45 2.38 13.64
CA CYS A 64 -3.13 1.48 14.59
C CYS A 64 -2.46 1.32 15.98
N GLY A 65 -1.54 2.22 16.37
CA GLY A 65 -0.79 2.14 17.63
C GLY A 65 0.68 1.77 17.44
N HIS A 66 1.09 1.40 16.23
CA HIS A 66 2.47 1.20 15.84
C HIS A 66 3.17 2.51 15.49
N THR A 67 4.49 2.45 15.39
CA THR A 67 5.33 3.44 14.73
C THR A 67 5.34 3.20 13.21
N ALA A 68 5.66 4.23 12.42
CA ALA A 68 5.82 4.07 10.97
C ALA A 68 6.88 3.01 10.61
N LYS A 69 7.93 2.89 11.42
CA LYS A 69 8.98 1.87 11.26
C LYS A 69 8.42 0.45 11.45
N GLU A 70 7.64 0.22 12.51
CA GLU A 70 7.02 -1.08 12.76
C GLU A 70 6.04 -1.48 11.66
N VAL A 71 5.21 -0.54 11.16
CA VAL A 71 4.31 -0.83 10.02
C VAL A 71 5.10 -1.17 8.75
N LYS A 72 6.20 -0.46 8.50
CA LYS A 72 7.10 -0.78 7.38
C LYS A 72 7.69 -2.19 7.51
N GLU A 73 8.13 -2.58 8.70
CA GLU A 73 8.69 -3.91 8.99
C GLU A 73 7.64 -5.04 8.94
N LEU A 74 6.40 -4.78 9.38
CA LEU A 74 5.27 -5.70 9.27
C LEU A 74 4.86 -5.97 7.82
N GLY A 75 5.01 -4.97 6.95
CA GLY A 75 4.57 -5.03 5.57
C GLY A 75 3.07 -5.32 5.46
N TYR A 76 2.68 -6.22 4.55
CA TYR A 76 1.28 -6.58 4.33
C TYR A 76 0.64 -7.35 5.49
N SER A 77 1.44 -7.90 6.42
CA SER A 77 0.92 -8.49 7.67
C SER A 77 0.10 -7.48 8.46
N PHE A 78 0.43 -6.19 8.36
CA PHE A 78 -0.34 -5.10 8.95
C PHE A 78 -1.83 -5.16 8.56
N TYR A 79 -2.15 -5.43 7.30
CA TYR A 79 -3.55 -5.55 6.86
C TYR A 79 -4.22 -6.79 7.43
N LEU A 80 -3.50 -7.91 7.54
CA LEU A 80 -4.04 -9.14 8.11
C LEU A 80 -4.33 -8.99 9.62
N GLU A 81 -3.53 -8.19 10.32
CA GLU A 81 -3.69 -7.92 11.75
C GLU A 81 -4.77 -6.88 12.05
N HIS A 82 -4.90 -5.86 11.19
CA HIS A 82 -5.74 -4.69 11.47
C HIS A 82 -7.03 -4.59 10.64
N VAL A 83 -7.23 -5.39 9.59
CA VAL A 83 -8.47 -5.39 8.79
C VAL A 83 -9.31 -6.62 9.14
N LEU A 84 -10.64 -6.52 9.08
CA LEU A 84 -11.54 -7.67 9.31
C LEU A 84 -11.43 -8.71 8.18
N GLU A 85 -11.59 -10.00 8.48
CA GLU A 85 -11.39 -11.08 7.48
C GLU A 85 -12.23 -10.89 6.20
N ASP A 86 -13.49 -10.45 6.33
CA ASP A 86 -14.34 -10.23 5.16
C ASP A 86 -13.88 -9.03 4.30
N GLU A 87 -13.35 -7.98 4.94
CA GLU A 87 -12.76 -6.85 4.22
C GLU A 87 -11.37 -7.19 3.66
N GLN A 88 -10.59 -8.07 4.30
CA GLN A 88 -9.33 -8.58 3.74
C GLN A 88 -9.57 -9.28 2.39
N LYS A 89 -10.61 -10.11 2.29
CA LYS A 89 -11.00 -10.78 1.03
C LYS A 89 -11.37 -9.75 -0.03
N MET A 90 -12.15 -8.73 0.34
CA MET A 90 -12.48 -7.61 -0.56
C MET A 90 -11.22 -6.86 -1.02
N LEU A 91 -10.27 -6.58 -0.14
CA LEU A 91 -9.02 -5.90 -0.50
C LEU A 91 -8.18 -6.72 -1.50
N VAL A 92 -8.12 -8.04 -1.31
CA VAL A 92 -7.46 -8.95 -2.27
C VAL A 92 -8.17 -8.90 -3.64
N GLU A 93 -9.50 -8.95 -3.66
CA GLU A 93 -10.28 -8.88 -4.89
C GLU A 93 -10.10 -7.54 -5.61
N LEU A 94 -10.13 -6.42 -4.88
CA LEU A 94 -9.89 -5.08 -5.40
C LEU A 94 -8.49 -4.94 -5.97
N ASN A 95 -7.46 -5.38 -5.25
CA ASN A 95 -6.08 -5.36 -5.71
C ASN A 95 -5.91 -6.21 -6.99
N SER A 96 -6.43 -7.45 -6.97
CA SER A 96 -6.36 -8.36 -8.13
C SER A 96 -7.07 -7.80 -9.37
N SER A 97 -8.30 -7.33 -9.20
CA SER A 97 -9.10 -6.77 -10.29
C SER A 97 -8.54 -5.44 -10.79
N GLY A 98 -8.04 -4.61 -9.86
CA GLY A 98 -7.38 -3.34 -10.15
C GLY A 98 -6.15 -3.53 -11.04
N PHE A 99 -5.26 -4.46 -10.71
CA PHE A 99 -4.10 -4.75 -11.56
C PHE A 99 -4.47 -5.34 -12.92
N LYS A 100 -5.44 -6.26 -12.98
CA LYS A 100 -5.94 -6.78 -14.27
C LYS A 100 -6.48 -5.68 -15.16
N PHE A 101 -7.19 -4.70 -14.58
CA PHE A 101 -7.71 -3.55 -15.31
C PHE A 101 -6.58 -2.56 -15.69
N PHE A 102 -5.66 -2.28 -14.77
CA PHE A 102 -4.48 -1.43 -14.98
C PHE A 102 -3.62 -1.91 -16.16
N ASP A 103 -3.49 -3.23 -16.34
CA ASP A 103 -2.74 -3.81 -17.46
C ASP A 103 -3.41 -3.68 -18.83
N THR A 104 -4.67 -3.24 -18.87
CA THR A 104 -5.34 -2.91 -20.13
C THR A 104 -4.99 -1.52 -20.67
N PHE A 105 -4.33 -0.67 -19.86
CA PHE A 105 -3.90 0.66 -20.27
C PHE A 105 -2.49 0.66 -20.87
N ASP A 106 -2.29 1.55 -21.85
CA ASP A 106 -0.97 1.85 -22.39
C ASP A 106 -0.08 2.53 -21.32
N ILE A 107 1.23 2.34 -21.44
CA ILE A 107 2.21 2.86 -20.47
C ILE A 107 2.10 4.38 -20.26
N VAL A 108 1.68 5.13 -21.29
CA VAL A 108 1.52 6.59 -21.26
C VAL A 108 0.28 7.07 -20.51
N ASP A 109 -0.63 6.16 -20.16
CA ASP A 109 -1.87 6.45 -19.44
C ASP A 109 -1.90 5.82 -18.05
N LYS A 110 -1.01 4.87 -17.76
CA LYS A 110 -0.92 4.17 -16.47
C LYS A 110 -0.71 5.14 -15.29
N ASP A 111 0.02 6.24 -15.47
CA ASP A 111 0.25 7.24 -14.43
C ASP A 111 -0.99 8.08 -14.08
N LYS A 112 -2.04 8.04 -14.91
CA LYS A 112 -3.34 8.71 -14.67
C LYS A 112 -4.33 7.82 -13.93
N CYS A 113 -4.02 6.53 -13.78
CA CYS A 113 -4.89 5.60 -13.09
C CYS A 113 -4.86 5.83 -11.58
N SER A 114 -6.04 5.86 -10.96
CA SER A 114 -6.19 5.85 -9.51
C SER A 114 -7.40 4.98 -9.14
N MET A 115 -7.37 4.44 -7.93
CA MET A 115 -8.45 3.65 -7.36
C MET A 115 -8.71 4.19 -5.96
N SER A 116 -9.97 4.27 -5.55
CA SER A 116 -10.34 4.66 -4.21
C SER A 116 -11.48 3.81 -3.65
N TYR A 117 -11.40 3.46 -2.38
CA TYR A 117 -12.34 2.57 -1.70
C TYR A 117 -12.30 2.77 -0.20
N HIS A 118 -13.31 2.23 0.50
CA HIS A 118 -13.40 2.32 1.94
C HIS A 118 -13.23 0.96 2.58
N PHE A 119 -12.49 0.90 3.69
CA PHE A 119 -12.40 -0.26 4.56
C PHE A 119 -12.12 0.15 5.99
N HIS A 120 -12.23 -0.79 6.93
CA HIS A 120 -11.99 -0.49 8.33
C HIS A 120 -10.61 -0.96 8.80
N LEU A 121 -9.97 -0.10 9.60
CA LEU A 121 -8.83 -0.45 10.43
C LEU A 121 -9.27 -0.62 11.89
N ASN A 122 -8.86 -1.73 12.50
CA ASN A 122 -9.03 -2.03 13.91
C ASN A 122 -7.75 -1.62 14.66
N SER A 123 -7.88 -0.65 15.56
CA SER A 123 -6.81 -0.20 16.46
C SER A 123 -7.26 -0.44 17.89
N GLY A 124 -6.85 -1.58 18.45
CA GLY A 124 -7.32 -2.06 19.74
C GLY A 124 -8.84 -2.26 19.74
N THR A 125 -9.55 -1.53 20.62
CA THR A 125 -11.02 -1.60 20.73
C THR A 125 -11.75 -0.67 19.78
N LYS A 126 -11.04 0.18 19.02
CA LYS A 126 -11.65 1.16 18.11
C LYS A 126 -11.56 0.66 16.67
N ARG A 127 -12.66 0.83 15.95
CA ARG A 127 -12.75 0.63 14.51
C ARG A 127 -12.83 2.00 13.82
N LYS A 128 -12.00 2.22 12.81
CA LYS A 128 -11.96 3.45 12.02
C LYS A 128 -12.23 3.11 10.57
N LEU A 129 -13.22 3.76 9.97
CA LEU A 129 -13.41 3.74 8.51
C LEU A 129 -12.37 4.66 7.88
N ILE A 130 -11.64 4.17 6.88
CA ILE A 130 -10.69 4.96 6.11
C ILE A 130 -11.07 4.96 4.64
N ASN A 131 -10.78 6.07 3.97
CA ASN A 131 -10.77 6.13 2.52
C ASN A 131 -9.34 5.91 2.05
N HIS A 132 -9.14 4.89 1.23
CA HIS A 132 -7.90 4.61 0.53
C HIS A 132 -8.02 5.07 -0.91
#